data_AF-A0A1X9XQ20-F1
#
_entry.id   AF-A0A1X9XQ20-F1
#
_cell.length_a   1.000
_cell.length_b   1.000
_cell.length_c   1.000
_cell.angle_alpha   90.00
_cell.angle_beta   90.00
_cell.angle_gamma   90.00
#
_symmetry.space_group_name_H-M   'P 1'
#
loop_
_entity.id
_entity.type
_entity.pdbx_description
1 polymer ?
#
loop_
_entity_poly.entity_id
_entity_poly.type
_entity_poly.pdbx_seq_one_letter_code
_entity_poly.pdbx_strand_id
1 'polypeptide(L)' 'RDIANLKVTEIEAAKFLHDGGWDASKRYFMVAANQSNKVAVVDSKEGKLVKLVDVDKIPHPGRGANFVHP' A
#
# COMPACT_ATOMS: atom_id res chain seq x y z
N ARG A 1 -3.66 -4.54 24.85
CA ARG A 1 -2.77 -4.56 23.67
C ARG A 1 -1.84 -5.75 23.86
N ASP A 2 -1.78 -6.67 22.91
CA ASP A 2 -0.90 -7.83 23.01
C ASP A 2 0.48 -7.47 22.44
N ILE A 3 1.33 -6.91 23.29
CA ILE A 3 2.65 -6.39 22.90
C ILE A 3 3.59 -7.54 22.52
N ALA A 4 3.38 -8.73 23.09
CA ALA A 4 4.22 -9.90 22.82
C ALA A 4 4.07 -10.39 21.37
N ASN A 5 2.93 -10.14 20.73
CA ASN A 5 2.65 -10.54 19.35
C ASN A 5 2.81 -9.40 18.33
N LEU A 6 3.45 -8.28 18.71
CA LEU A 6 3.72 -7.19 17.79
C LEU A 6 4.90 -7.53 16.88
N LYS A 7 4.67 -7.59 15.57
CA LYS A 7 5.72 -7.73 14.55
C LYS A 7 5.89 -6.42 13.80
N VAL A 8 7.12 -5.95 13.69
CA VAL A 8 7.51 -4.82 12.84
C VAL A 8 8.33 -5.34 11.68
N THR A 9 8.10 -4.82 10.48
CA THR A 9 8.87 -5.16 9.28
C THR A 9 9.09 -3.88 8.50
N GLU A 10 10.34 -3.58 8.19
CA GLU A 10 10.71 -2.44 7.36
C GLU A 10 10.74 -2.88 5.90
N ILE A 11 10.11 -2.10 5.03
CA ILE A 11 9.95 -2.41 3.61
C ILE A 11 10.43 -1.20 2.81
N GLU A 12 11.38 -1.43 1.90
CA GLU A 12 11.96 -0.41 1.04
C GLU A 12 10.98 0.02 -0.08
N ALA A 13 9.99 0.83 0.29
CA ALA A 13 9.05 1.42 -0.66
C ALA A 13 9.61 2.70 -1.32
N ALA A 14 8.84 3.31 -2.22
CA ALA A 14 9.17 4.61 -2.80
C ALA A 14 9.09 5.75 -1.77
N LYS A 15 9.86 6.83 -2.00
CA LYS A 15 9.84 8.03 -1.14
C LYS A 15 8.47 8.73 -1.22
N PHE A 16 8.13 9.47 -0.15
CA PHE A 16 6.90 10.27 -0.04
C PHE A 16 5.61 9.44 0.06
N LEU A 17 5.64 8.39 0.90
CA LEU A 17 4.41 7.69 1.29
C LEU A 17 3.43 8.64 1.96
N HIS A 18 2.14 8.49 1.64
CA HIS A 18 1.09 9.38 2.12
C HIS A 18 -0.13 8.58 2.62
N ASP A 19 -1.07 8.28 1.73
CA ASP A 19 -2.34 7.61 2.00
C ASP A 19 -2.45 6.28 1.25
N GLY A 20 -3.34 5.40 1.72
CA GLY A 20 -3.47 4.06 1.17
C GLY A 20 -4.66 3.29 1.70
N GLY A 21 -4.99 2.22 0.99
CA GLY A 21 -6.14 1.37 1.24
C GLY A 21 -5.82 -0.10 1.12
N TRP A 22 -6.66 -0.92 1.75
CA TRP A 22 -6.64 -2.36 1.55
C TRP A 22 -7.32 -2.71 0.23
N ASP A 23 -6.77 -3.71 -0.46
CA ASP A 23 -7.50 -4.39 -1.52
C ASP A 23 -8.75 -5.10 -0.95
N ALA A 24 -9.64 -5.55 -1.83
CA ALA A 24 -10.87 -6.24 -1.42
C ALA A 24 -10.64 -7.46 -0.52
N SER A 25 -9.51 -8.18 -0.71
CA SER A 25 -9.15 -9.35 0.10
C SER A 25 -8.54 -9.02 1.46
N LYS A 26 -8.19 -7.75 1.70
CA LYS A 26 -7.47 -7.26 2.90
C LYS A 26 -6.09 -7.91 3.09
N ARG A 27 -5.49 -8.38 2.00
CA ARG A 27 -4.12 -8.94 2.02
C ARG A 27 -3.10 -7.94 1.53
N TYR A 28 -3.45 -7.16 0.50
CA TYR A 28 -2.53 -6.21 -0.10
C TYR A 28 -2.87 -4.81 0.37
N PHE A 29 -1.88 -4.12 0.90
CA PHE A 29 -1.97 -2.70 1.21
C PHE A 29 -1.42 -1.90 0.03
N MET A 30 -2.27 -1.08 -0.57
CA MET A 30 -1.93 -0.21 -1.68
C MET A 30 -1.75 1.22 -1.15
N VAL A 31 -0.53 1.73 -1.18
CA VAL A 31 -0.17 3.03 -0.61
C VAL A 31 0.45 3.95 -1.66
N ALA A 32 -0.03 5.19 -1.73
CA ALA A 32 0.49 6.20 -2.63
C ALA A 32 1.83 6.73 -2.14
N ALA A 33 2.80 6.74 -3.04
CA ALA A 33 4.05 7.49 -2.94
C ALA A 33 3.90 8.74 -3.82
N ASN A 34 3.22 9.76 -3.29
CA ASN A 34 2.56 10.79 -4.09
C ASN A 34 3.55 11.63 -4.94
N GLN A 35 4.59 12.18 -4.33
CA GLN A 35 5.62 12.96 -5.03
C GLN A 35 6.60 12.07 -5.82
N SER A 36 6.41 10.75 -5.79
CA SER A 36 7.12 9.80 -6.65
C SER A 36 6.29 9.32 -7.84
N ASN A 37 5.03 9.75 -7.97
CA ASN A 37 4.06 9.26 -8.98
C ASN A 37 3.94 7.72 -9.00
N LYS A 38 3.90 7.10 -7.81
CA LYS A 38 3.83 5.63 -7.68
C LYS A 38 2.79 5.20 -6.66
N VAL A 39 2.29 3.99 -6.82
CA VAL A 39 1.56 3.24 -5.79
C VAL A 39 2.39 2.02 -5.42
N ALA A 40 2.77 1.89 -4.15
CA ALA A 40 3.42 0.71 -3.63
C ALA A 40 2.36 -0.32 -3.21
N VAL A 41 2.55 -1.58 -3.62
CA VAL A 41 1.71 -2.71 -3.26
C VAL A 41 2.48 -3.59 -2.29
N VAL A 42 1.99 -3.71 -1.06
CA VAL A 42 2.61 -4.47 0.03
C VAL A 42 1.77 -5.69 0.36
N ASP A 43 2.37 -6.88 0.40
CA ASP A 43 1.72 -8.08 0.92
C ASP A 43 1.85 -8.09 2.45
N SER A 44 0.73 -7.90 3.15
CA SER A 44 0.71 -7.85 4.63
C SER A 44 0.91 -9.21 5.29
N LYS A 45 0.64 -10.30 4.55
CA LYS A 45 0.85 -11.66 5.05
C LYS A 45 2.33 -12.02 5.04
N GLU A 46 3.00 -11.71 3.94
CA GLU A 46 4.44 -12.02 3.76
C GLU A 46 5.35 -10.92 4.31
N GLY A 47 4.83 -9.70 4.51
CA GLY A 47 5.59 -8.55 4.98
C GLY A 47 6.59 -8.04 3.93
N LYS A 48 6.19 -8.04 2.65
CA LYS A 48 7.09 -7.73 1.53
C LYS A 48 6.48 -6.76 0.53
N LEU A 49 7.32 -5.98 -0.12
CA LEU A 49 6.94 -5.21 -1.31
C LEU A 49 6.69 -6.17 -2.47
N VAL A 50 5.51 -6.08 -3.07
CA VAL A 50 5.15 -6.85 -4.27
C VAL A 50 5.56 -6.08 -5.52
N LYS A 51 5.18 -4.81 -5.59
CA LYS A 51 5.41 -3.97 -6.77
C LYS A 51 5.35 -2.48 -6.44
N LEU A 52 6.09 -1.70 -7.21
CA LEU A 52 5.85 -0.26 -7.39
C LEU A 52 5.15 -0.07 -8.73
N VAL A 53 3.93 0.45 -8.70
CA VAL A 53 3.12 0.72 -9.88
C VAL A 53 3.26 2.19 -10.24
N ASP A 54 3.75 2.47 -11.45
CA ASP A 54 3.79 3.83 -11.98
C ASP A 54 2.36 4.30 -12.29
N VAL A 55 2.07 5.53 -11.88
CA VAL A 55 0.82 6.23 -12.15
C VAL A 55 1.15 7.63 -12.64
N ASP A 56 0.15 8.38 -13.10
CA ASP A 56 0.39 9.64 -13.80
C ASP A 56 1.00 10.74 -12.90
N LYS A 57 0.19 11.42 -12.07
CA LYS A 57 0.69 12.51 -11.24
C LYS A 57 0.03 12.54 -9.87
N ILE A 58 0.86 12.64 -8.82
CA ILE A 58 0.48 12.89 -7.42
C ILE A 58 -0.76 12.09 -7.02
N PRO A 59 -0.67 10.74 -6.97
CA PRO A 59 -1.80 9.92 -6.57
C PRO A 59 -2.25 10.27 -5.14
N HIS A 60 -3.56 10.42 -4.96
CA HIS A 60 -4.20 10.69 -3.67
C HIS A 60 -5.50 9.87 -3.53
N PRO A 61 -5.39 8.54 -3.32
CA PRO A 61 -6.53 7.63 -3.31
C PRO A 61 -7.41 7.72 -2.05
N GLY A 62 -6.98 8.39 -0.98
CA GLY A 62 -7.53 8.20 0.35
C GLY A 62 -7.38 6.75 0.79
N ARG A 63 -8.50 6.05 0.97
CA ARG A 63 -8.53 4.59 1.19
C ARG A 63 -8.81 3.77 -0.08
N GLY A 64 -8.86 4.43 -1.23
CA GLY A 64 -9.16 3.81 -2.52
C GLY A 64 -10.62 3.37 -2.65
N ALA A 65 -10.91 2.71 -3.78
CA ALA A 65 -12.20 2.12 -4.08
C ALA A 65 -11.99 0.74 -4.70
N ASN A 66 -12.56 -0.30 -4.07
CA ASN A 66 -12.54 -1.67 -4.58
C ASN A 66 -13.90 -1.99 -5.18
N PHE A 67 -13.96 -2.39 -6.44
CA PHE A 67 -15.19 -2.84 -7.08
C PHE A 67 -14.86 -3.80 -8.23
N VAL A 68 -15.80 -4.71 -8.52
CA VAL A 68 -15.83 -5.47 -9.76
C VAL A 68 -16.85 -4.78 -10.65
N HIS A 69 -16.43 -4.31 -11.82
CA HIS A 69 -17.35 -3.83 -12.84
C HIS A 69 -17.84 -5.02 -13.68
N PRO A 70 -19.12 -5.09 -14.08
CA PRO A 70 -19.63 -6.13 -14.97
C PRO A 70 -18.95 -6.16 -16.34
#